data_AF-A0A4Q6AWT3-F1
#
_entry.id   AF-A0A4Q6AWT3-F1
#
_cell.length_a   1.000
_cell.length_b   1.000
_cell.length_c   1.000
_cell.angle_alpha   90.00
_cell.angle_beta   90.00
_cell.angle_gamma   90.00
#
_symmetry.space_group_name_H-M   'P 1'
#
loop_
_entity.id
_entity.type
_entity.pdbx_description
1 polymer ?
#
loop_
_entity_poly.entity_id
_entity_poly.type
_entity_poly.pdbx_seq_one_letter_code
_entity_poly.pdbx_strand_id
1 'polypeptide(L)'
;MRNYLLSALAGTTWFLQFFFYGMGESKLGNGASSWILHMSFIILVANVWGIVAKEWKGVSPKTRSTLIMGVMTIIVAVLIVGYGNYLKG
;
A
#
# COMPACT_ATOMS: atom_id res chain seq x y z
N MET A 1 22.35 21.76 9.12
CA MET A 1 21.02 22.12 8.57
C MET A 1 20.86 21.60 7.14
N ARG A 2 20.94 20.27 6.90
CA ARG A 2 21.03 19.74 5.52
C ARG A 2 19.83 18.92 5.06
N ASN A 3 18.86 18.65 5.94
CA ASN A 3 17.74 17.75 5.61
C ASN A 3 16.35 18.35 5.80
N TYR A 4 16.20 19.63 6.18
CA TYR A 4 14.87 20.23 6.36
C TYR A 4 14.03 20.19 5.08
N LEU A 5 14.65 20.42 3.93
CA LEU A 5 14.01 20.32 2.61
C LEU A 5 13.55 18.89 2.29
N LEU A 6 14.38 17.89 2.58
CA LEU A 6 14.05 16.48 2.38
C LEU A 6 12.95 16.01 3.35
N SER A 7 13.02 16.45 4.61
CA SER A 7 11.98 16.15 5.62
C SER A 7 10.65 16.83 5.27
N ALA A 8 10.68 18.07 4.78
CA ALA A 8 9.48 18.77 4.30
C ALA A 8 8.89 18.05 3.09
N LEU A 9 9.70 17.67 2.09
CA LEU A 9 9.25 16.93 0.92
C LEU A 9 8.68 15.55 1.28
N ALA A 10 9.33 14.82 2.20
CA ALA A 10 8.82 13.54 2.69
C ALA A 10 7.47 13.72 3.40
N GLY A 11 7.33 14.76 4.24
CA GLY A 11 6.08 15.10 4.91
C GLY A 11 4.97 15.50 3.94
N THR A 12 5.27 16.34 2.95
CA THR A 12 4.31 16.73 1.90
C THR A 12 3.90 15.54 1.05
N THR A 13 4.83 14.64 0.70
CA THR A 13 4.54 13.42 -0.07
C THR A 13 3.66 12.46 0.73
N TRP A 14 3.93 12.30 2.02
CA TRP A 14 3.10 11.49 2.91
C TRP A 14 1.68 12.08 3.04
N PHE A 15 1.56 13.39 3.17
CA PHE A 15 0.27 14.07 3.23
C PHE A 15 -0.50 13.98 1.91
N LEU A 16 0.19 14.09 0.76
CA LEU A 16 -0.39 13.89 -0.57
C LEU A 16 -1.05 12.52 -0.73
N GLN A 17 -0.65 11.49 0.04
CA GLN A 17 -1.34 10.19 0.02
C GLN A 17 -2.84 10.35 0.33
N PHE A 18 -3.21 11.29 1.20
CA PHE A 18 -4.60 11.52 1.57
C PHE A 18 -5.41 12.23 0.47
N PHE A 19 -4.76 13.05 -0.36
CA PHE A 19 -5.39 13.64 -1.55
C PHE A 19 -5.80 12.55 -2.55
N PHE A 20 -4.90 11.61 -2.83
CA PHE A 20 -5.20 10.47 -3.70
C PHE A 20 -6.21 9.52 -3.07
N TYR A 21 -6.16 9.32 -1.75
CA TYR A 21 -7.20 8.58 -1.01
C TYR A 21 -8.58 9.22 -1.18
N GLY A 22 -8.72 10.52 -0.94
CA GLY A 22 -10.01 11.21 -1.08
C GLY A 22 -10.56 11.15 -2.51
N MET A 23 -9.68 11.27 -3.52
CA MET A 23 -10.07 11.07 -4.91
C MET A 23 -10.54 9.63 -5.17
N GLY A 24 -9.85 8.63 -4.65
CA GLY A 24 -10.22 7.21 -4.79
C GLY A 24 -11.53 6.88 -4.06
N GLU A 25 -11.68 7.35 -2.83
CA GLU A 25 -12.85 7.12 -1.99
C GLU A 25 -14.14 7.67 -2.62
N SER A 26 -14.07 8.86 -3.23
CA SER A 26 -15.20 9.45 -3.96
C SER A 26 -15.76 8.57 -5.09
N LYS A 27 -14.93 7.70 -5.68
CA LYS A 27 -15.32 6.78 -6.76
C LYS A 27 -15.82 5.42 -6.25
N LEU A 28 -15.42 5.03 -5.04
CA LEU A 28 -15.73 3.74 -4.42
C LEU A 28 -17.02 3.77 -3.60
N GLY A 29 -17.48 4.94 -3.15
CA GLY A 29 -18.80 5.15 -2.52
C GLY A 29 -19.00 4.48 -1.14
N ASN A 30 -18.03 3.69 -0.67
CA ASN A 30 -18.05 3.00 0.62
C ASN A 30 -16.77 3.33 1.40
N GLY A 31 -16.87 4.33 2.31
CA GLY A 31 -15.73 4.86 3.06
C GLY A 31 -14.97 3.81 3.89
N ALA A 32 -15.67 2.84 4.47
CA ALA A 32 -15.03 1.79 5.29
C ALA A 32 -14.19 0.83 4.44
N SER A 33 -14.72 0.38 3.30
CA SER A 33 -13.96 -0.49 2.39
C SER A 33 -12.85 0.26 1.65
N SER A 34 -13.07 1.54 1.32
CA SER A 34 -12.06 2.40 0.69
C SER A 34 -10.83 2.57 1.58
N TRP A 35 -11.02 2.79 2.88
CA TRP A 35 -9.92 2.93 3.84
C TRP A 35 -9.04 1.68 3.91
N ILE A 36 -9.65 0.50 4.01
CA ILE A 36 -8.92 -0.78 4.06
C ILE A 36 -8.17 -1.01 2.75
N LEU A 37 -8.81 -0.74 1.61
CA LEU A 37 -8.21 -0.87 0.29
C LEU A 37 -6.96 0.02 0.16
N HIS A 38 -7.06 1.27 0.62
CA HIS A 38 -5.95 2.23 0.58
C HIS A 38 -4.75 1.78 1.43
N MET A 39 -4.98 1.38 2.69
CA MET A 39 -3.91 0.88 3.58
C MET A 39 -3.25 -0.37 3.00
N SER A 40 -4.05 -1.30 2.48
CA SER A 40 -3.57 -2.53 1.83
C SER A 40 -2.68 -2.21 0.63
N PHE A 41 -3.11 -1.23 -0.19
CA PHE A 41 -2.39 -0.82 -1.38
C PHE A 41 -1.01 -0.22 -1.05
N ILE A 42 -0.93 0.64 -0.02
CA ILE A 42 0.35 1.23 0.41
C ILE A 42 1.33 0.14 0.85
N ILE A 43 0.87 -0.83 1.65
CA ILE A 43 1.72 -1.93 2.12
C ILE A 43 2.19 -2.78 0.93
N LEU A 44 1.31 -3.07 -0.03
CA LEU A 44 1.67 -3.81 -1.24
C LEU A 44 2.74 -3.08 -2.06
N VAL A 45 2.53 -1.79 -2.35
CA VAL A 45 3.48 -0.99 -3.13
C VAL A 45 4.82 -0.86 -2.41
N ALA A 46 4.82 -0.66 -1.09
CA ALA A 46 6.04 -0.60 -0.28
C ALA A 46 6.82 -1.93 -0.34
N ASN A 47 6.13 -3.07 -0.24
CA ASN A 47 6.78 -4.38 -0.35
C ASN A 47 7.32 -4.64 -1.77
N VAL A 48 6.56 -4.31 -2.82
CA VAL A 48 7.02 -4.43 -4.22
C VAL A 48 8.23 -3.54 -4.46
N TRP A 49 8.19 -2.29 -3.99
CA TRP A 49 9.31 -1.37 -4.10
C TRP A 49 10.56 -1.90 -3.40
N GLY A 50 10.41 -2.45 -2.19
CA GLY A 50 11.51 -3.12 -1.48
C GLY A 50 12.12 -4.27 -2.28
N ILE A 51 11.29 -5.10 -2.94
CA ILE A 51 11.76 -6.19 -3.81
C ILE A 51 12.52 -5.63 -5.03
N VAL A 52 11.98 -4.60 -5.69
CA VAL A 52 12.58 -3.96 -6.88
C VAL A 52 13.91 -3.28 -6.54
N ALA A 53 13.99 -2.61 -5.41
CA ALA A 53 15.22 -2.01 -4.87
C ALA A 53 16.28 -3.05 -4.49
N LYS A 54 15.96 -4.35 -4.61
CA LYS A 54 16.83 -5.49 -4.28
C LYS A 54 17.36 -5.45 -2.84
N GLU A 55 16.68 -4.74 -1.94
CA GLU A 55 17.07 -4.65 -0.51
C GLU A 55 17.11 -6.05 0.14
N TRP A 56 16.36 -6.99 -0.42
CA TRP A 56 16.22 -8.36 0.05
C TRP A 56 17.23 -9.35 -0.57
N LYS A 57 18.27 -8.89 -1.28
CA LYS A 57 19.26 -9.79 -1.91
C LYS A 57 20.14 -10.58 -0.92
N GLY A 58 20.21 -10.15 0.34
CA GLY A 58 21.03 -10.78 1.38
C GLY A 58 20.26 -11.39 2.55
N VAL A 59 18.92 -11.38 2.52
CA VAL A 59 18.11 -11.92 3.63
C VAL A 59 17.96 -13.45 3.52
N SER A 60 17.67 -14.08 4.66
CA SER A 60 17.46 -15.53 4.71
C SER A 60 16.33 -15.97 3.76
N PRO A 61 16.41 -17.20 3.18
CA PRO A 61 15.35 -17.73 2.30
C PRO A 61 13.97 -17.75 2.97
N LYS A 62 13.92 -17.99 4.29
CA LYS A 62 12.69 -17.94 5.09
C LYS A 62 12.09 -16.54 5.12
N THR A 63 12.90 -15.51 5.38
CA THR A 63 12.46 -14.11 5.38
C THR A 63 11.89 -13.70 4.03
N ARG A 64 12.56 -14.11 2.94
CA ARG A 64 12.09 -13.83 1.57
C ARG A 64 10.75 -14.52 1.28
N SER A 65 10.57 -15.75 1.72
CA SER A 65 9.29 -16.48 1.58
C SER A 65 8.17 -15.81 2.39
N THR A 66 8.43 -15.41 3.63
CA THR A 66 7.45 -14.68 4.47
C THR A 66 7.01 -13.38 3.82
N LEU A 67 7.94 -12.62 3.22
CA LEU A 67 7.62 -11.39 2.50
C LEU A 67 6.68 -11.65 1.32
N ILE A 68 7.01 -12.66 0.50
CA ILE A 68 6.19 -13.04 -0.66
C ILE A 68 4.80 -13.50 -0.21
N MET A 69 4.71 -14.33 0.83
CA MET A 69 3.43 -14.78 1.40
C MET A 69 2.59 -13.61 1.94
N GLY A 70 3.23 -12.63 2.59
CA GLY A 70 2.56 -11.41 3.06
C GLY A 70 1.98 -10.60 1.90
N VAL A 71 2.76 -10.38 0.84
CA VAL A 71 2.30 -9.69 -0.38
C VAL A 71 1.12 -10.44 -1.03
N MET A 72 1.22 -11.76 -1.17
CA MET A 72 0.14 -12.58 -1.71
C MET A 72 -1.14 -12.49 -0.87
N THR A 73 -1.01 -12.50 0.46
CA THR A 73 -2.14 -12.35 1.38
C THR A 73 -2.84 -11.01 1.19
N ILE A 74 -2.08 -9.93 1.02
CA ILE A 74 -2.63 -8.59 0.76
C ILE A 74 -3.35 -8.53 -0.58
N ILE A 75 -2.77 -9.12 -1.64
CA ILE A 75 -3.42 -9.20 -2.96
C ILE A 75 -4.77 -9.89 -2.83
N VAL A 76 -4.82 -11.05 -2.16
CA VAL A 76 -6.06 -11.79 -1.94
C VAL A 76 -7.08 -10.96 -1.15
N ALA A 77 -6.66 -10.29 -0.07
CA ALA A 77 -7.54 -9.43 0.71
C ALA A 77 -8.13 -8.28 -0.13
N VAL A 78 -7.32 -7.64 -0.97
CA VAL A 78 -7.76 -6.57 -1.88
C VAL A 78 -8.78 -7.08 -2.89
N LEU A 79 -8.54 -8.25 -3.49
CA LEU A 79 -9.46 -8.87 -4.45
C LEU A 79 -10.81 -9.22 -3.79
N ILE A 80 -10.78 -9.79 -2.58
CA ILE A 80 -12.00 -10.15 -1.83
C ILE A 80 -12.82 -8.91 -1.49
N VAL A 81 -12.18 -7.86 -0.96
CA VAL A 81 -12.87 -6.59 -0.61
C VAL A 81 -13.42 -5.90 -1.86
N GLY A 82 -12.64 -5.87 -2.95
CA GLY A 82 -13.07 -5.32 -4.23
C GLY A 82 -14.28 -6.07 -4.80
N TYR A 83 -14.24 -7.40 -4.81
CA TYR A 83 -15.33 -8.24 -5.27
C TYR A 83 -16.58 -8.15 -4.38
N GLY A 84 -16.40 -8.11 -3.05
CA GLY A 84 -17.49 -7.94 -2.10
C GLY A 84 -18.20 -6.59 -2.22
N ASN A 85 -17.47 -5.52 -2.57
CA ASN A 85 -18.07 -4.23 -2.90
C ASN A 85 -18.81 -4.25 -4.24
N TYR A 86 -18.29 -4.95 -5.25
CA TYR A 86 -18.96 -5.10 -6.56
C TYR A 86 -20.30 -5.83 -6.43
N LEU A 87 -20.37 -6.89 -5.62
CA LEU A 87 -21.61 -7.65 -5.38
C LEU A 87 -22.66 -6.91 -4.55
N LYS A 88 -22.29 -5.83 -3.86
CA LYS A 88 -23.20 -4.99 -3.09
C LYS A 88 -23.82 -3.85 -3.93
N GLY A 89 -23.30 -3.60 -5.13
CA GLY A 89 -23.93 -2.73 -6.14
C GLY A 89 -24.89 -3.52 -7.02
#